data_AF-A0A7C5J070-F1
#
_entry.id   AF-A0A7C5J070-F1
#
_cell.length_a   1.000
_cell.length_b   1.000
_cell.length_c   1.000
_cell.angle_alpha   90.00
_cell.angle_beta   90.00
_cell.angle_gamma   90.00
#
_symmetry.space_group_name_H-M   'P 1'
#
loop_
_entity.id
_entity.type
_entity.pdbx_description
1 polymer ?
#
loop_
_entity_poly.entity_id
_entity_poly.type
_entity_poly.pdbx_seq_one_letter_code
_entity_poly.pdbx_strand_id
1 'polypeptide(L)'
;MNGKHNPLPVPPDLLLTEAEVKALVKRFMTKVGARVREFRTMQGLTLAKLHNDYKINVSQTSRIENGKQNLTLWTAVRFAYVLGVRPWDFYVPRERAPSLKPKHRKRPPPTKPMLKEATVEFRQQVARRIRSLCELQGISRAGLHEFSGVCSETLIAIDTATANIRASTAVRIADAIGVHTYELYIPSELSGIQPRVNTAQEP
;
A
#
# COMPACT_ATOMS: atom_id res chain seq x y z
N MET A 1 -38.89 3.11 -16.94
CA MET A 1 -38.78 1.88 -16.14
C MET A 1 -37.32 1.74 -15.72
N ASN A 2 -37.00 2.07 -14.47
CA ASN A 2 -35.63 1.99 -13.95
C ASN A 2 -35.34 0.53 -13.58
N GLY A 3 -34.78 -0.23 -14.52
CA GLY A 3 -34.21 -1.54 -14.24
C GLY A 3 -32.99 -1.36 -13.34
N LYS A 4 -33.15 -1.57 -12.03
CA LYS A 4 -32.02 -1.78 -11.12
C LYS A 4 -31.33 -3.05 -11.58
N HIS A 5 -30.23 -2.91 -12.32
CA HIS A 5 -29.34 -4.02 -12.62
C HIS A 5 -28.75 -4.47 -11.29
N ASN A 6 -29.35 -5.50 -10.69
CA ASN A 6 -28.74 -6.19 -9.57
C ASN A 6 -27.58 -6.99 -10.18
N PRO A 7 -26.31 -6.69 -9.86
CA PRO A 7 -25.21 -7.51 -10.36
C PRO A 7 -25.41 -8.94 -9.84
N LEU A 8 -25.16 -9.92 -10.71
CA LEU A 8 -25.21 -11.33 -10.36
C LEU A 8 -24.17 -11.59 -9.28
N PRO A 9 -24.50 -12.34 -8.20
CA PRO A 9 -23.56 -12.63 -7.12
C PRO A 9 -22.29 -13.24 -7.71
N VAL A 10 -21.14 -12.62 -7.45
CA VAL A 10 -19.83 -13.18 -7.79
C VAL A 10 -19.76 -14.60 -7.23
N PRO A 11 -19.50 -15.61 -8.05
CA PRO A 11 -19.41 -16.96 -7.53
C PRO A 11 -18.26 -17.05 -6.50
N PRO A 12 -18.46 -17.73 -5.35
CA PRO A 12 -17.54 -17.69 -4.20
C PRO A 12 -16.10 -18.17 -4.48
N ASP A 13 -15.92 -18.89 -5.57
CA ASP A 13 -14.66 -19.41 -6.09
C ASP A 13 -13.76 -18.34 -6.75
N LEU A 14 -14.27 -17.12 -6.98
CA LEU A 14 -13.48 -15.99 -7.47
C LEU A 14 -12.88 -15.11 -6.37
N LEU A 15 -13.30 -15.28 -5.10
CA LEU A 15 -12.74 -14.53 -3.98
C LEU A 15 -11.54 -15.24 -3.36
N LEU A 16 -10.50 -14.47 -3.02
CA LEU A 16 -9.39 -14.99 -2.23
C LEU A 16 -9.87 -15.59 -0.90
N THR A 17 -9.46 -16.81 -0.64
CA THR A 17 -9.60 -17.45 0.66
C THR A 17 -8.79 -16.71 1.72
N GLU A 18 -9.15 -16.85 3.00
CA GLU A 18 -8.38 -16.23 4.10
C GLU A 18 -6.91 -16.69 4.14
N ALA A 19 -6.65 -17.94 3.73
CA ALA A 19 -5.31 -18.48 3.65
C ALA A 19 -4.48 -17.77 2.57
N GLU A 20 -5.06 -17.55 1.39
CA GLU A 20 -4.42 -16.82 0.29
C GLU A 20 -4.20 -15.35 0.64
N VAL A 21 -5.20 -14.68 1.21
CA VAL A 21 -5.07 -13.30 1.70
C VAL A 21 -3.93 -13.21 2.69
N LYS A 22 -3.85 -14.12 3.68
CA LYS A 22 -2.76 -14.15 4.66
C LYS A 22 -1.39 -14.36 4.01
N ALA A 23 -1.29 -15.25 3.03
CA ALA A 23 -0.04 -15.51 2.30
C ALA A 23 0.39 -14.29 1.46
N LEU A 24 -0.54 -13.65 0.76
CA LEU A 24 -0.31 -12.43 -0.02
C LEU A 24 0.08 -11.24 0.87
N VAL A 25 -0.64 -11.04 1.98
CA VAL A 25 -0.31 -10.01 2.98
C VAL A 25 1.10 -10.21 3.52
N LYS A 26 1.48 -11.45 3.89
CA LYS A 26 2.83 -11.75 4.37
C LYS A 26 3.89 -11.41 3.31
N ARG A 27 3.71 -11.86 2.07
CA ARG A 27 4.63 -11.55 0.95
C ARG A 27 4.76 -10.05 0.72
N PHE A 28 3.63 -9.33 0.71
CA PHE A 28 3.58 -7.89 0.56
C PHE A 28 4.34 -7.17 1.69
N MET A 29 4.05 -7.52 2.94
CA MET A 29 4.71 -6.95 4.11
C MET A 29 6.22 -7.23 4.13
N THR A 30 6.66 -8.43 3.74
CA THR A 30 8.09 -8.75 3.61
C THR A 30 8.78 -7.86 2.58
N LYS A 31 8.17 -7.65 1.40
CA LYS A 31 8.74 -6.77 0.36
C LYS A 31 8.82 -5.30 0.81
N VAL A 32 7.74 -4.78 1.40
CA VAL A 32 7.70 -3.41 1.93
C VAL A 32 8.72 -3.22 3.07
N GLY A 33 8.80 -4.18 3.99
CA GLY A 33 9.77 -4.18 5.08
C GLY A 33 11.22 -4.19 4.59
N ALA A 34 11.52 -5.02 3.59
CA ALA A 34 12.83 -5.05 2.96
C ALA A 34 13.19 -3.69 2.33
N ARG A 35 12.22 -3.00 1.72
CA ARG A 35 12.43 -1.67 1.14
C ARG A 35 12.71 -0.60 2.19
N VAL A 36 12.04 -0.64 3.35
CA VAL A 36 12.36 0.22 4.50
C VAL A 36 13.79 0.00 4.97
N ARG A 37 14.19 -1.28 5.13
CA ARG A 37 15.55 -1.66 5.53
C ARG A 37 16.58 -1.15 4.53
N GLU A 38 16.34 -1.36 3.25
CA GLU A 38 17.22 -0.93 2.17
C GLU A 38 17.49 0.56 2.26
N PHE A 39 16.45 1.41 2.23
CA PHE A 39 16.62 2.84 2.35
C PHE A 39 17.34 3.24 3.64
N ARG A 40 16.98 2.64 4.78
CA ARG A 40 17.69 2.89 6.05
C ARG A 40 19.18 2.59 5.94
N THR A 41 19.55 1.44 5.40
CA THR A 41 20.95 1.03 5.25
C THR A 41 21.72 1.89 4.25
N MET A 42 21.09 2.32 3.17
CA MET A 42 21.66 3.28 2.21
C MET A 42 21.96 4.65 2.84
N GLN A 43 21.24 5.01 3.92
CA GLN A 43 21.51 6.23 4.71
C GLN A 43 22.55 6.03 5.81
N GLY A 44 23.14 4.84 5.97
CA GLY A 44 24.07 4.54 7.06
C GLY A 44 23.43 4.60 8.46
N LEU A 45 22.09 4.48 8.53
CA LEU A 45 21.35 4.57 9.78
C LEU A 45 21.23 3.19 10.41
N THR A 46 21.72 3.03 11.64
CA THR A 46 21.42 1.85 12.46
C THR A 46 20.03 1.99 13.09
N LEU A 47 19.48 0.89 13.60
CA LEU A 47 18.23 0.96 14.38
C LEU A 47 18.40 1.83 15.63
N ALA A 48 19.58 1.77 16.28
CA ALA A 48 19.92 2.62 17.41
C ALA A 48 19.95 4.11 17.04
N LYS A 49 20.54 4.48 15.88
CA LYS A 49 20.52 5.87 15.38
C LYS A 49 19.09 6.35 15.10
N LEU A 50 18.27 5.52 14.45
CA LEU A 50 16.85 5.85 14.23
C LEU A 50 16.10 6.12 15.55
N HIS A 51 16.41 5.35 16.58
CA HIS A 51 15.82 5.54 17.90
C HIS A 51 16.31 6.82 18.57
N ASN A 52 17.62 7.02 18.64
CA ASN A 52 18.22 8.14 19.35
C ASN A 52 17.86 9.47 18.70
N ASP A 53 17.99 9.54 17.36
CA ASP A 53 17.88 10.77 16.59
C ASP A 53 16.42 11.10 16.24
N TYR A 54 15.56 10.10 16.04
CA TYR A 54 14.18 10.30 15.54
C TYR A 54 13.09 9.70 16.42
N LYS A 55 13.45 9.12 17.57
CA LYS A 55 12.54 8.49 18.54
C LYS A 55 11.66 7.40 17.91
N ILE A 56 12.17 6.71 16.90
CA ILE A 56 11.49 5.57 16.26
C ILE A 56 11.76 4.32 17.09
N ASN A 57 10.73 3.49 17.33
CA ASN A 57 10.86 2.30 18.14
C ASN A 57 11.65 1.21 17.40
N VAL A 58 12.75 0.74 18.00
CA VAL A 58 13.64 -0.29 17.43
C VAL A 58 12.91 -1.62 17.20
N SER A 59 12.15 -2.09 18.17
CA SER A 59 11.40 -3.35 18.10
C SER A 59 10.33 -3.30 17.01
N GLN A 60 9.58 -2.19 16.92
CA GLN A 60 8.62 -1.96 15.84
C GLN A 60 9.31 -1.95 14.48
N THR A 61 10.43 -1.23 14.35
CA THR A 61 11.18 -1.13 13.08
C THR A 61 11.68 -2.51 12.66
N SER A 62 12.27 -3.28 13.58
CA SER A 62 12.72 -4.65 13.30
C SER A 62 11.58 -5.55 12.85
N ARG A 63 10.42 -5.49 13.50
CA ARG A 63 9.25 -6.28 13.08
C ARG A 63 8.75 -5.86 11.69
N ILE A 64 8.73 -4.57 11.38
CA ILE A 64 8.35 -4.07 10.04
C ILE A 64 9.35 -4.54 8.99
N GLU A 65 10.65 -4.33 9.21
CA GLU A 65 11.69 -4.68 8.24
C GLU A 65 11.75 -6.18 7.94
N ASN A 66 11.34 -7.01 8.88
CA ASN A 66 11.27 -8.47 8.71
C ASN A 66 9.89 -8.97 8.25
N GLY A 67 8.97 -8.06 7.87
CA GLY A 67 7.62 -8.42 7.41
C GLY A 67 6.73 -9.05 8.49
N LYS A 68 7.07 -8.90 9.76
CA LYS A 68 6.30 -9.42 10.92
C LYS A 68 5.22 -8.44 11.40
N GLN A 69 5.30 -7.18 10.98
CA GLN A 69 4.32 -6.15 11.29
C GLN A 69 4.06 -5.26 10.08
N ASN A 70 2.79 -4.89 9.86
CA ASN A 70 2.42 -4.00 8.76
C ASN A 70 3.02 -2.59 8.92
N LEU A 71 3.45 -2.00 7.81
CA LEU A 71 3.82 -0.59 7.73
C LEU A 71 2.54 0.24 7.56
N THR A 72 2.08 0.89 8.63
CA THR A 72 0.91 1.80 8.52
C THR A 72 1.25 3.03 7.68
N LEU A 73 0.25 3.71 7.10
CA LEU A 73 0.48 4.96 6.36
C LEU A 73 1.20 6.03 7.21
N TRP A 74 0.80 6.17 8.48
CA TRP A 74 1.46 7.06 9.44
C TRP A 74 2.94 6.70 9.62
N THR A 75 3.21 5.41 9.82
CA THR A 75 4.58 4.93 9.99
C THR A 75 5.40 5.09 8.70
N ALA A 76 4.79 4.88 7.53
CA ALA A 76 5.41 5.13 6.23
C ALA A 76 5.79 6.60 6.08
N VAL A 77 4.89 7.54 6.37
CA VAL A 77 5.18 8.98 6.34
C VAL A 77 6.33 9.34 7.28
N ARG A 78 6.35 8.76 8.49
CA ARG A 78 7.43 8.99 9.45
C ARG A 78 8.77 8.47 8.93
N PHE A 79 8.82 7.25 8.38
CA PHE A 79 10.05 6.73 7.77
C PHE A 79 10.47 7.54 6.55
N ALA A 80 9.53 7.92 5.69
CA ALA A 80 9.79 8.71 4.49
C ALA A 80 10.48 10.03 4.83
N TYR A 81 9.96 10.74 5.84
CA TYR A 81 10.54 11.98 6.33
C TYR A 81 12.00 11.79 6.77
N VAL A 82 12.27 10.76 7.59
CA VAL A 82 13.59 10.48 8.16
C VAL A 82 14.59 10.01 7.11
N LEU A 83 14.12 9.17 6.18
CA LEU A 83 14.95 8.56 5.14
C LEU A 83 15.07 9.46 3.89
N GLY A 84 14.40 10.61 3.87
CA GLY A 84 14.48 11.57 2.77
C GLY A 84 13.86 11.05 1.47
N VAL A 85 12.86 10.17 1.56
CA VAL A 85 12.13 9.58 0.43
C VAL A 85 10.64 9.95 0.52
N ARG A 86 9.85 9.53 -0.46
CA ARG A 86 8.39 9.70 -0.45
C ARG A 86 7.73 8.44 0.14
N PRO A 87 6.57 8.55 0.81
CA PRO A 87 5.93 7.40 1.46
C PRO A 87 5.66 6.22 0.51
N TRP A 88 5.33 6.49 -0.75
CA TRP A 88 5.08 5.46 -1.75
C TRP A 88 6.34 4.71 -2.21
N ASP A 89 7.54 5.27 -2.00
CA ASP A 89 8.80 4.63 -2.43
C ASP A 89 9.05 3.30 -1.69
N PHE A 90 8.42 3.07 -0.52
CA PHE A 90 8.46 1.80 0.20
C PHE A 90 7.65 0.68 -0.46
N TYR A 91 6.72 1.03 -1.35
CA TYR A 91 5.80 0.09 -1.97
C TYR A 91 6.25 -0.28 -3.39
N VAL A 92 7.03 0.58 -4.05
CA VAL A 92 7.60 0.30 -5.38
C VAL A 92 8.50 -0.96 -5.30
N PRO A 93 8.25 -2.00 -6.11
CA PRO A 93 9.13 -3.16 -6.19
C PRO A 93 10.55 -2.75 -6.58
N ARG A 94 11.56 -3.43 -6.05
CA ARG A 94 12.97 -3.10 -6.29
C ARG A 94 13.32 -3.12 -7.78
N GLU A 95 12.72 -4.03 -8.53
CA GLU A 95 12.91 -4.21 -9.97
C GLU A 95 12.39 -3.02 -10.78
N ARG A 96 11.44 -2.25 -10.22
CA ARG A 96 10.83 -1.08 -10.85
C ARG A 96 11.29 0.24 -10.24
N ALA A 97 12.00 0.19 -9.12
CA ALA A 97 12.48 1.40 -8.48
C ALA A 97 13.65 1.96 -9.30
N PRO A 98 13.64 3.25 -9.65
CA PRO A 98 14.89 3.90 -10.06
C PRO A 98 15.92 3.71 -8.95
N SER A 99 17.22 3.72 -9.28
CA SER A 99 18.31 3.67 -8.31
C SER A 99 18.30 4.93 -7.43
N LEU A 100 17.33 5.00 -6.51
CA LEU A 100 17.16 6.07 -5.57
C LEU A 100 18.32 5.96 -4.60
N LYS A 101 19.27 6.89 -4.72
CA LYS A 101 20.27 7.15 -3.69
C LYS A 101 19.75 8.28 -2.81
N PRO A 102 18.89 8.01 -1.80
CA PRO A 102 18.49 9.07 -0.90
C PRO A 102 19.73 9.75 -0.33
N LYS A 103 19.71 11.07 -0.20
CA LYS A 103 20.79 11.80 0.45
C LYS A 103 20.42 12.02 1.90
N HIS A 104 21.20 11.46 2.81
CA HIS A 104 20.95 11.68 4.23
C HIS A 104 21.25 13.13 4.55
N ARG A 105 20.22 13.87 4.93
CA ARG A 105 20.35 15.18 5.53
C ARG A 105 19.91 15.04 6.97
N LYS A 106 20.72 15.47 7.93
CA LYS A 106 20.25 15.61 9.31
C LYS A 106 19.02 16.52 9.28
N ARG A 107 17.89 15.96 9.67
CA ARG A 107 16.60 16.65 9.78
C ARG A 107 16.19 16.61 11.24
N PRO A 108 15.53 17.66 11.76
CA PRO A 108 14.93 17.59 13.09
C PRO A 108 13.88 16.46 13.11
N PRO A 109 13.57 15.88 14.28
CA PRO A 109 12.46 14.93 14.38
C PRO A 109 11.16 15.55 13.84
N PRO A 110 10.34 14.79 13.08
CA PRO A 110 9.08 15.31 12.56
C PRO A 110 8.10 15.54 13.71
N THR A 111 7.38 16.67 13.67
CA THR A 111 6.35 16.97 14.66
C THR A 111 5.07 16.17 14.39
N LYS A 112 4.24 15.95 15.41
CA LYS A 112 2.96 15.24 15.25
C LYS A 112 2.02 15.93 14.24
N PRO A 113 1.85 17.27 14.25
CA PRO A 113 1.02 17.95 13.25
C PRO A 113 1.49 17.72 11.81
N MET A 114 2.80 17.84 11.56
CA MET A 114 3.38 17.57 10.23
C MET A 114 3.11 16.14 9.76
N LEU A 115 3.28 15.15 10.64
CA LEU A 115 2.98 13.76 10.31
C LEU A 115 1.50 13.54 10.02
N LYS A 116 0.61 14.22 10.74
CA LYS A 116 -0.84 14.12 10.55
C LYS A 116 -1.24 14.64 9.18
N GLU A 117 -0.78 15.82 8.82
CA GLU A 117 -1.04 16.44 7.51
C GLU A 117 -0.54 15.56 6.36
N ALA A 118 0.74 15.20 6.37
CA ALA A 118 1.32 14.33 5.34
C ALA A 118 0.68 12.92 5.29
N THR A 119 0.17 12.41 6.40
CA THR A 119 -0.59 11.14 6.42
C THR A 119 -1.95 11.29 5.75
N VAL A 120 -2.64 12.42 5.95
CA VAL A 120 -3.91 12.72 5.28
C VAL A 120 -3.68 12.82 3.77
N GLU A 121 -2.66 13.57 3.34
CA GLU A 121 -2.30 13.69 1.92
C GLU A 121 -1.98 12.33 1.28
N PHE A 122 -1.15 11.52 1.95
CA PHE A 122 -0.78 10.21 1.41
C PHE A 122 -2.00 9.27 1.34
N ARG A 123 -2.90 9.34 2.32
CA ARG A 123 -4.15 8.57 2.29
C ARG A 123 -5.08 9.03 1.17
N GLN A 124 -5.21 10.34 0.94
CA GLN A 124 -5.98 10.87 -0.19
C GLN A 124 -5.39 10.44 -1.54
N GLN A 125 -4.06 10.37 -1.66
CA GLN A 125 -3.42 9.82 -2.85
C GLN A 125 -3.80 8.35 -3.06
N VAL A 126 -3.71 7.50 -2.04
CA VAL A 126 -4.12 6.09 -2.11
C VAL A 126 -5.60 5.98 -2.54
N ALA A 127 -6.48 6.81 -1.97
CA ALA A 127 -7.90 6.84 -2.32
C ALA A 127 -8.14 7.24 -3.79
N ARG A 128 -7.48 8.30 -4.27
CA ARG A 128 -7.51 8.70 -5.69
C ARG A 128 -6.99 7.56 -6.57
N ARG A 129 -5.90 6.91 -6.16
CA ARG A 129 -5.30 5.82 -6.91
C ARG A 129 -6.24 4.63 -7.07
N ILE A 130 -6.90 4.20 -5.99
CA ILE A 130 -7.89 3.12 -6.04
C ILE A 130 -9.07 3.47 -6.96
N ARG A 131 -9.55 4.73 -6.93
CA ARG A 131 -10.60 5.20 -7.85
C ARG A 131 -10.17 5.11 -9.31
N SER A 132 -9.04 5.70 -9.66
CA SER A 132 -8.53 5.69 -11.04
C SER A 132 -8.29 4.26 -11.54
N LEU A 133 -7.81 3.36 -10.67
CA LEU A 133 -7.63 1.96 -11.03
C LEU A 133 -8.96 1.24 -11.32
N CYS A 134 -9.99 1.50 -10.52
CA CYS A 134 -11.31 0.94 -10.78
C CYS A 134 -11.91 1.47 -12.08
N GLU A 135 -11.78 2.78 -12.33
CA GLU A 135 -12.23 3.41 -13.59
C GLU A 135 -11.54 2.78 -14.81
N LEU A 136 -10.21 2.60 -14.75
CA LEU A 136 -9.43 1.98 -15.83
C LEU A 136 -9.82 0.51 -16.10
N GLN A 137 -10.33 -0.20 -15.09
CA GLN A 137 -10.75 -1.60 -15.20
C GLN A 137 -12.28 -1.73 -15.40
N GLY A 138 -13.01 -0.63 -15.52
CA GLY A 138 -14.47 -0.64 -15.66
C GLY A 138 -15.21 -1.16 -14.43
N ILE A 139 -14.59 -1.13 -13.24
CA ILE A 139 -15.16 -1.66 -12.00
C ILE A 139 -15.91 -0.56 -11.26
N SER A 140 -17.22 -0.77 -11.09
CA SER A 140 -18.05 0.11 -10.26
C SER A 140 -17.76 -0.10 -8.76
N ARG A 141 -18.19 0.82 -7.89
CA ARG A 141 -18.05 0.63 -6.43
C ARG A 141 -18.85 -0.55 -5.89
N ALA A 142 -20.04 -0.80 -6.44
CA ALA A 142 -20.80 -1.99 -6.11
C ALA A 142 -20.04 -3.26 -6.52
N GLY A 143 -19.47 -3.27 -7.74
CA GLY A 143 -18.63 -4.37 -8.20
C GLY A 143 -17.38 -4.57 -7.33
N LEU A 144 -16.70 -3.49 -6.94
CA LEU A 144 -15.54 -3.59 -6.05
C LEU A 144 -15.90 -4.20 -4.70
N HIS A 145 -17.02 -3.81 -4.10
CA HIS A 145 -17.54 -4.43 -2.88
C HIS A 145 -17.72 -5.94 -3.05
N GLU A 146 -18.39 -6.34 -4.13
CA GLU A 146 -18.65 -7.73 -4.49
C GLU A 146 -17.35 -8.52 -4.70
N PHE A 147 -16.49 -8.06 -5.61
CA PHE A 147 -15.28 -8.77 -6.03
C PHE A 147 -14.16 -8.76 -4.99
N SER A 148 -14.18 -7.85 -4.02
CA SER A 148 -13.16 -7.81 -2.95
C SER A 148 -13.64 -8.45 -1.65
N GLY A 149 -14.95 -8.61 -1.47
CA GLY A 149 -15.56 -8.95 -0.18
C GLY A 149 -15.33 -7.90 0.91
N VAL A 150 -14.92 -6.67 0.56
CA VAL A 150 -14.72 -5.57 1.51
C VAL A 150 -16.03 -4.79 1.63
N CYS A 151 -16.54 -4.60 2.85
CA CYS A 151 -17.81 -3.90 3.05
C CYS A 151 -17.80 -2.46 2.50
N SER A 152 -18.96 -2.02 2.02
CA SER A 152 -19.18 -0.70 1.42
C SER A 152 -18.76 0.44 2.34
N GLU A 153 -19.01 0.32 3.65
CA GLU A 153 -18.61 1.32 4.64
C GLU A 153 -17.08 1.48 4.70
N THR A 154 -16.35 0.36 4.59
CA THR A 154 -14.88 0.41 4.55
C THR A 154 -14.38 1.06 3.26
N LEU A 155 -15.01 0.75 2.11
CA LEU A 155 -14.66 1.37 0.84
C LEU A 155 -14.94 2.89 0.86
N ILE A 156 -16.08 3.32 1.41
CA ILE A 156 -16.41 4.74 1.60
C ILE A 156 -15.39 5.42 2.53
N ALA A 157 -15.00 4.76 3.62
CA ALA A 157 -14.02 5.32 4.55
C ALA A 157 -12.62 5.46 3.91
N ILE A 158 -12.27 4.57 2.97
CA ILE A 158 -11.04 4.67 2.17
C ILE A 158 -11.17 5.82 1.16
N ASP A 159 -12.28 5.90 0.41
CA ASP A 159 -12.50 6.93 -0.62
C ASP A 159 -12.51 8.35 -0.04
N THR A 160 -13.08 8.50 1.16
CA THR A 160 -13.10 9.76 1.92
C THR A 160 -11.80 10.05 2.67
N ALA A 161 -10.81 9.14 2.58
CA ALA A 161 -9.55 9.23 3.32
C ALA A 161 -9.76 9.42 4.84
N THR A 162 -10.77 8.80 5.42
CA THR A 162 -11.06 8.87 6.86
C THR A 162 -10.49 7.67 7.61
N ALA A 163 -10.32 6.52 6.94
CA ALA A 163 -9.71 5.31 7.50
C ALA A 163 -8.34 4.97 6.92
N ASN A 164 -7.52 4.27 7.71
CA ASN A 164 -6.29 3.65 7.21
C ASN A 164 -6.64 2.33 6.51
N ILE A 165 -6.10 2.12 5.31
CA ILE A 165 -6.21 0.85 4.63
C ILE A 165 -5.36 -0.22 5.34
N ARG A 166 -5.98 -1.34 5.72
CA ARG A 166 -5.28 -2.51 6.26
C ARG A 166 -4.62 -3.27 5.11
N ALA A 167 -3.52 -3.98 5.39
CA ALA A 167 -2.84 -4.77 4.36
C ALA A 167 -3.75 -5.84 3.73
N SER A 168 -4.61 -6.50 4.53
CA SER A 168 -5.59 -7.45 4.02
C SER A 168 -6.62 -6.81 3.10
N THR A 169 -7.14 -5.63 3.48
CA THR A 169 -8.03 -4.83 2.64
C THR A 169 -7.36 -4.41 1.33
N ALA A 170 -6.10 -3.97 1.38
CA ALA A 170 -5.33 -3.62 0.19
C ALA A 170 -5.13 -4.82 -0.75
N VAL A 171 -4.83 -6.01 -0.19
CA VAL A 171 -4.71 -7.24 -0.99
C VAL A 171 -6.02 -7.57 -1.69
N ARG A 172 -7.15 -7.56 -0.97
CA ARG A 172 -8.47 -7.84 -1.54
C ARG A 172 -8.88 -6.85 -2.63
N ILE A 173 -8.66 -5.55 -2.38
CA ILE A 173 -8.97 -4.51 -3.37
C ILE A 173 -8.09 -4.68 -4.61
N ALA A 174 -6.79 -4.92 -4.45
CA ALA A 174 -5.88 -5.09 -5.57
C ALA A 174 -6.23 -6.32 -6.41
N ASP A 175 -6.57 -7.42 -5.75
CA ASP A 175 -7.00 -8.66 -6.40
C ASP A 175 -8.29 -8.47 -7.20
N ALA A 176 -9.32 -7.85 -6.59
CA ALA A 176 -10.57 -7.50 -7.24
C ALA A 176 -10.40 -6.58 -8.47
N ILE A 177 -9.40 -5.69 -8.43
CA ILE A 177 -9.05 -4.80 -9.55
C ILE A 177 -8.19 -5.51 -10.60
N GLY A 178 -7.59 -6.67 -10.28
CA GLY A 178 -6.68 -7.37 -11.18
C GLY A 178 -5.27 -6.76 -11.26
N VAL A 179 -4.81 -6.09 -10.20
CA VAL A 179 -3.50 -5.43 -10.14
C VAL A 179 -2.64 -5.95 -8.97
N HIS A 180 -1.34 -5.65 -9.00
CA HIS A 180 -0.49 -5.93 -7.86
C HIS A 180 -0.80 -4.99 -6.68
N THR A 181 -0.68 -5.47 -5.44
CA THR A 181 -1.01 -4.70 -4.22
C THR A 181 -0.26 -3.36 -4.11
N TYR A 182 0.97 -3.27 -4.62
CA TYR A 182 1.73 -2.01 -4.57
C TYR A 182 1.16 -0.93 -5.50
N GLU A 183 0.41 -1.29 -6.55
CA GLU A 183 -0.20 -0.33 -7.50
C GLU A 183 -1.20 0.60 -6.80
N LEU A 184 -1.77 0.18 -5.67
CA LEU A 184 -2.68 0.99 -4.86
C LEU A 184 -1.98 2.17 -4.17
N TYR A 185 -0.67 2.07 -3.93
CA TYR A 185 0.09 3.02 -3.11
C TYR A 185 0.90 4.02 -3.93
N ILE A 186 1.24 3.67 -5.17
CA ILE A 186 2.11 4.48 -6.02
C ILE A 186 1.30 5.49 -6.84
N PRO A 187 1.87 6.68 -7.12
CA PRO A 187 1.30 7.64 -8.07
C PRO A 187 1.15 7.03 -9.48
N SER A 188 0.24 7.59 -10.28
CA SER A 188 -0.03 7.18 -11.66
C SER A 188 1.23 7.16 -12.53
N GLU A 189 2.14 8.10 -12.31
CA GLU A 189 3.35 8.29 -13.12
C GLU A 189 4.40 7.19 -12.88
N LEU A 190 4.30 6.48 -11.76
CA LEU A 190 5.15 5.33 -11.43
C LEU A 190 4.47 4.00 -11.71
N SER A 191 3.22 4.02 -12.17
CA SER A 191 2.49 2.82 -12.50
C SER A 191 3.07 2.14 -13.73
N GLY A 192 3.22 0.82 -13.65
CA GLY A 192 3.57 -0.01 -14.79
C GLY A 192 2.43 -0.95 -15.14
N ILE A 193 1.17 -0.53 -14.98
CA ILE A 193 0.01 -1.34 -15.35
C ILE A 193 0.04 -1.55 -16.86
N GLN A 194 0.49 -2.74 -17.22
CA GLN A 194 -0.06 -3.49 -18.32
C GLN A 194 -1.18 -4.37 -17.73
N PRO A 195 -2.33 -4.54 -18.41
CA PRO A 195 -3.37 -5.45 -17.96
C PRO A 195 -2.75 -6.84 -17.68
N ARG A 196 -3.19 -7.52 -16.61
CA ARG A 196 -2.85 -8.93 -16.42
C ARG A 196 -3.38 -9.68 -17.63
N VAL A 197 -2.50 -10.06 -18.56
CA VAL A 197 -2.82 -11.10 -19.53
C VAL A 197 -3.09 -12.34 -18.68
N ASN A 198 -4.31 -12.88 -18.76
CA ASN A 198 -4.65 -14.15 -18.16
C ASN A 198 -3.64 -15.18 -18.65
N THR A 199 -2.70 -15.58 -17.80
CA THR A 199 -1.85 -16.74 -18.03
C THR A 199 -2.68 -17.98 -17.68
N ALA A 200 -3.73 -18.20 -18.46
CA ALA A 200 -4.16 -19.53 -18.81
C ALA A 200 -3.51 -19.81 -20.16
N GLN A 201 -2.69 -20.86 -20.20
CA GLN A 201 -1.92 -21.34 -21.36
C GLN A 201 -0.58 -20.63 -21.60
N GLU A 202 0.48 -21.28 -21.12
CA GLU A 202 1.69 -21.52 -21.93
C GLU A 202 2.03 -23.02 -21.83
N PRO A 203 2.66 -23.60 -22.87
CA PRO A 203 2.55 -25.01 -23.27
C PRO A 203 3.22 -26.04 -22.35
#